data_AF-A0A7Y5VEY5-F1
#
_entry.id   AF-A0A7Y5VEY5-F1
#
_cell.length_a   1.000
_cell.length_b   1.000
_cell.length_c   1.000
_cell.angle_alpha   90.00
_cell.angle_beta   90.00
_cell.angle_gamma   90.00
#
_symmetry.space_group_name_H-M   'P 1'
#
loop_
_entity.id
_entity.type
_entity.pdbx_description
1 polymer ?
#
loop_
_entity_poly.entity_id
_entity_poly.type
_entity_poly.pdbx_seq_one_letter_code
_entity_poly.pdbx_strand_id
1 'polypeptide(L)'
;MGVRIFNILFKNGNPPFDIDVDGDAQGCDDKSGVITVELTYVDANTGLKTIDTKVFRHLYGAHINWKVSFLNINCKCNSDVEIYAWCGVGPQRIQHDRKVEHVVCGTCPVVNISIKSISDDCFSGKRKVTIEWSIIQSAGQTSFLQWDFGDGTPTTGFPQTGSALGQIITHDYLPGSYKVKLLILFPTGCQNIEDKIDVLSCGSECCPNLDIKVTRISASDCVLKNPVFKFDSDWSKSLCPPMSGQGFDYYWTLDGPTGKFQINTKNQPWVDTLALWTKIGAPIPSAIVFTHIGQHTISVVQVGYPSGCLPSDNEIFTVVDCCPSGQHWDPLQQKCVPDEQPCPDGYHKNEQGECVRDEQPCPDGYHKNEQGECVPDEQPCPDGYHKNERGECVPNDNPEESSLCGALRWLIAFSLALALTAFLLGICVPPLASFLFWVAGGAIVVAIGAIILYLIFCPNKPCNWFQLLLAQVLLSVGYVAMCLSNCCIFMLPVGLVFAIIGIVLFITWKNGCKKTWCEVSKEAASVLNAVIIPVISYILLTPLLQTCVNTTISTILSTLVGILTIYAINCKTK
;
A
#
# COMPACT_ATOMS: atom_id res chain seq x y z
N MET A 1 35.88 -42.47 50.59
CA MET A 1 35.78 -41.03 50.30
C MET A 1 35.99 -40.89 48.81
N GLY A 2 35.14 -40.15 48.11
CA GLY A 2 35.24 -40.01 46.67
C GLY A 2 34.39 -38.85 46.19
N VAL A 3 34.95 -38.08 45.27
CA VAL A 3 34.20 -37.13 44.44
C VAL A 3 34.11 -37.77 43.06
N ARG A 4 33.00 -37.60 42.35
CA ARG A 4 32.85 -38.06 40.97
C ARG A 4 32.12 -37.02 40.14
N ILE A 5 32.59 -36.83 38.91
CA ILE A 5 32.04 -35.91 37.92
C ILE A 5 31.15 -36.74 36.98
N PHE A 6 29.86 -36.42 36.91
CA PHE A 6 28.92 -37.14 36.06
C PHE A 6 28.79 -36.51 34.68
N ASN A 7 28.56 -35.20 34.66
CA ASN A 7 28.16 -34.50 33.46
C ASN A 7 28.92 -33.19 33.29
N ILE A 8 29.28 -32.89 32.04
CA ILE A 8 29.85 -31.62 31.63
C ILE A 8 28.96 -31.13 30.50
N LEU A 9 28.25 -30.03 30.76
CA LEU A 9 27.32 -29.45 29.82
C LEU A 9 27.85 -28.09 29.37
N PHE A 10 28.30 -28.06 28.13
CA PHE A 10 28.66 -26.85 27.42
C PHE A 10 27.41 -26.05 27.09
N LYS A 11 27.37 -24.79 27.51
CA LYS A 11 26.22 -23.91 27.32
C LYS A 11 26.65 -22.63 26.64
N ASN A 12 25.64 -22.03 26.01
CA ASN A 12 25.69 -20.67 25.47
C ASN A 12 26.94 -20.48 24.62
N GLY A 13 26.88 -20.88 23.35
CA GLY A 13 27.97 -20.66 22.43
C GLY A 13 28.49 -21.92 21.71
N ASN A 14 29.34 -21.67 20.73
CA ASN A 14 30.11 -22.49 19.83
C ASN A 14 31.34 -21.64 19.37
N PRO A 15 32.45 -21.60 20.11
CA PRO A 15 32.71 -22.38 21.32
C PRO A 15 31.86 -21.89 22.52
N PRO A 16 31.46 -22.80 23.41
CA PRO A 16 30.65 -22.48 24.58
C PRO A 16 31.37 -21.49 25.50
N PHE A 17 30.68 -20.44 25.95
CA PHE A 17 31.21 -19.51 26.93
C PHE A 17 30.82 -19.86 28.37
N ASP A 18 29.91 -20.81 28.56
CA ASP A 18 29.54 -21.31 29.88
C ASP A 18 29.72 -22.84 29.96
N ILE A 19 30.18 -23.33 31.11
CA ILE A 19 30.32 -24.77 31.38
C ILE A 19 29.61 -25.09 32.69
N ASP A 20 28.58 -25.93 32.62
CA ASP A 20 27.96 -26.55 33.79
C ASP A 20 28.62 -27.90 34.07
N VAL A 21 29.05 -28.12 35.30
CA VAL A 21 29.62 -29.38 35.76
C VAL A 21 28.75 -29.92 36.88
N ASP A 22 28.26 -31.15 36.71
CA ASP A 22 27.48 -31.87 37.72
C ASP A 22 28.27 -33.07 38.24
N GLY A 23 28.19 -33.32 39.54
CA GLY A 23 28.83 -34.47 40.18
C GLY A 23 28.23 -34.83 41.53
N ASP A 24 28.79 -35.84 42.18
CA ASP A 24 28.51 -36.18 43.57
C ASP A 24 29.78 -36.32 44.41
N ALA A 25 29.60 -36.35 45.72
CA ALA A 25 30.64 -36.65 46.68
C ALA A 25 30.11 -37.49 47.83
N GLN A 26 30.90 -38.46 48.25
CA GLN A 26 30.64 -39.34 49.39
C GLN A 26 31.84 -39.35 50.34
N GLY A 27 31.58 -39.02 51.61
CA GLY A 27 32.58 -39.09 52.68
C GLY A 27 33.66 -38.01 52.65
N CYS A 28 33.36 -36.77 52.27
CA CYS A 28 34.28 -35.63 52.49
C CYS A 28 34.27 -35.25 53.99
N ASP A 29 34.82 -36.10 54.87
CA ASP A 29 34.73 -35.97 56.34
C ASP A 29 35.84 -35.12 56.98
N ASP A 30 36.65 -34.45 56.17
CA ASP A 30 37.53 -33.41 56.67
C ASP A 30 36.65 -32.38 57.39
N LYS A 31 37.03 -31.96 58.60
CA LYS A 31 36.26 -30.99 59.44
C LYS A 31 35.83 -29.70 58.72
N SER A 32 36.32 -29.46 57.50
CA SER A 32 36.01 -28.36 56.60
C SER A 32 34.78 -28.57 55.70
N GLY A 33 34.40 -29.81 55.35
CA GLY A 33 33.22 -30.09 54.50
C GLY A 33 33.21 -29.33 53.17
N VAL A 34 34.37 -29.27 52.49
CA VAL A 34 34.59 -28.46 51.27
C VAL A 34 34.80 -29.33 50.06
N ILE A 35 34.10 -29.04 48.96
CA ILE A 35 34.42 -29.53 47.62
C ILE A 35 35.05 -28.39 46.83
N THR A 36 36.20 -28.65 46.23
CA THR A 36 36.83 -27.72 45.28
C THR A 36 36.75 -28.31 43.89
N VAL A 37 36.24 -27.51 42.95
CA VAL A 37 36.19 -27.85 41.52
C VAL A 37 37.08 -26.85 40.78
N GLU A 38 38.08 -27.38 40.09
CA GLU A 38 39.03 -26.62 39.30
C GLU A 38 38.83 -26.96 37.82
N LEU A 39 38.63 -25.91 37.03
CA LEU A 39 38.58 -25.99 35.58
C LEU A 39 39.95 -25.58 35.05
N THR A 40 40.64 -26.50 34.38
CA THR A 40 41.84 -26.20 33.61
C THR A 40 41.51 -26.23 32.13
N TYR A 41 41.67 -25.08 31.48
CA TYR A 41 41.58 -24.96 30.03
C TYR A 41 42.99 -24.94 29.44
N VAL A 42 43.29 -25.84 28.49
CA VAL A 42 44.57 -25.88 27.77
C VAL A 42 44.35 -25.43 26.33
N ASP A 43 44.85 -24.25 25.97
CA ASP A 43 44.87 -23.82 24.58
C ASP A 43 45.87 -24.67 23.78
N ALA A 44 45.37 -25.46 22.83
CA ALA A 44 46.18 -26.33 21.98
C ALA A 44 47.30 -25.59 21.22
N ASN A 45 47.10 -24.30 20.94
CA ASN A 45 48.05 -23.50 20.16
C ASN A 45 49.11 -22.80 21.01
N THR A 46 48.78 -22.43 22.25
CA THR A 46 49.67 -21.61 23.10
C THR A 46 50.18 -22.34 24.35
N GLY A 47 49.57 -23.47 24.71
CA GLY A 47 49.86 -24.22 25.93
C GLY A 47 49.50 -23.46 27.22
N LEU A 48 48.86 -22.29 27.10
CA LEU A 48 48.45 -21.47 28.24
C LEU A 48 47.32 -22.17 28.99
N LYS A 49 47.50 -22.29 30.31
CA LYS A 49 46.52 -22.84 31.23
C LYS A 49 45.76 -21.69 31.91
N THR A 50 44.48 -21.57 31.61
CA THR A 50 43.58 -20.73 32.41
C THR A 50 42.93 -21.60 33.47
N ILE A 51 43.02 -21.16 34.73
CA ILE A 51 42.51 -21.88 35.89
C ILE A 51 41.41 -21.02 36.52
N ASP A 52 40.17 -21.52 36.52
CA ASP A 52 39.12 -21.00 37.39
C ASP A 52 38.81 -22.05 38.45
N THR A 53 38.69 -21.60 39.70
CA THR A 53 38.50 -22.49 40.85
C THR A 53 37.26 -22.04 41.61
N LYS A 54 36.29 -22.95 41.75
CA LYS A 54 35.10 -22.74 42.57
C LYS A 54 35.18 -23.61 43.81
N VAL A 55 34.97 -23.00 44.96
CA VAL A 55 35.05 -23.66 46.27
C VAL A 55 33.68 -23.63 46.93
N PHE A 56 33.15 -24.80 47.27
CA PHE A 56 31.86 -24.97 47.92
C PHE A 56 32.05 -25.29 49.40
N ARG A 57 31.53 -24.44 50.29
CA ARG A 57 31.48 -24.68 51.74
C ARG A 57 30.06 -25.04 52.16
N HIS A 58 29.94 -25.95 53.15
CA HIS A 58 28.70 -26.48 53.76
C HIS A 58 28.05 -27.68 53.08
N LEU A 59 28.76 -28.80 53.06
CA LEU A 59 28.23 -30.07 52.60
C LEU A 59 28.37 -31.11 53.73
N TYR A 60 27.37 -31.19 54.62
CA TYR A 60 27.28 -32.22 55.68
C TYR A 60 26.26 -33.28 55.27
N GLY A 61 26.70 -34.53 55.08
CA GLY A 61 25.85 -35.64 54.68
C GLY A 61 26.62 -36.79 54.04
N ALA A 62 26.05 -38.01 54.07
CA ALA A 62 26.70 -39.22 53.57
C ALA A 62 26.83 -39.27 52.03
N HIS A 63 26.05 -38.48 51.30
CA HIS A 63 26.05 -38.40 49.84
C HIS A 63 25.50 -37.06 49.38
N ILE A 64 26.22 -36.34 48.52
CA ILE A 64 25.89 -34.96 48.16
C ILE A 64 26.07 -34.76 46.66
N ASN A 65 25.01 -34.32 45.99
CA ASN A 65 25.09 -33.88 44.59
C ASN A 65 25.49 -32.41 44.54
N TRP A 66 26.36 -32.05 43.62
CA TRP A 66 26.84 -30.69 43.44
C TRP A 66 26.76 -30.29 41.97
N LYS A 67 26.61 -28.97 41.75
CA LYS A 67 26.56 -28.35 40.42
C LYS A 67 27.35 -27.05 40.42
N VAL A 68 28.20 -26.87 39.41
CA VAL A 68 29.05 -25.68 39.24
C VAL A 68 28.83 -25.11 37.86
N SER A 69 28.58 -23.80 37.78
CA SER A 69 28.57 -23.07 36.52
C SER A 69 29.80 -22.18 36.45
N PHE A 70 30.61 -22.39 35.43
CA PHE A 70 31.70 -21.50 35.05
C PHE A 70 31.19 -20.59 33.93
N LEU A 71 31.31 -19.28 34.12
CA LEU A 71 30.75 -18.28 33.20
C LEU A 71 31.87 -17.52 32.49
N ASN A 72 31.62 -17.10 31.24
CA ASN A 72 32.56 -16.32 30.41
C ASN A 72 33.92 -17.00 30.18
N ILE A 73 33.92 -18.32 30.02
CA ILE A 73 35.11 -19.07 29.63
C ILE A 73 35.29 -18.91 28.12
N ASN A 74 36.35 -18.24 27.69
CA ASN A 74 36.68 -18.13 26.27
C ASN A 74 37.30 -19.43 25.74
N CYS A 75 36.53 -20.52 25.74
CA CYS A 75 36.96 -21.79 25.16
C CYS A 75 37.26 -21.59 23.66
N LYS A 76 38.26 -22.28 23.11
CA LYS A 76 38.43 -22.40 21.65
C LYS A 76 37.88 -23.74 21.18
N CYS A 77 37.45 -23.77 19.93
CA CYS A 77 37.08 -25.02 19.27
C CYS A 77 38.25 -26.01 19.24
N ASN A 78 37.94 -27.30 19.39
CA ASN A 78 38.89 -28.42 19.39
C ASN A 78 39.96 -28.34 20.50
N SER A 79 39.64 -27.64 21.59
CA SER A 79 40.46 -27.66 22.80
C SER A 79 39.93 -28.74 23.76
N ASP A 80 40.82 -29.23 24.62
CA ASP A 80 40.44 -30.11 25.71
C ASP A 80 40.16 -29.27 26.96
N VAL A 81 39.02 -29.52 27.58
CA VAL A 81 38.68 -28.98 28.88
C VAL A 81 38.89 -30.08 29.91
N GLU A 82 39.79 -29.83 30.86
CA GLU A 82 40.05 -30.74 31.96
C GLU A 82 39.41 -30.20 33.24
N ILE A 83 38.57 -31.02 33.87
CA ILE A 83 37.93 -30.68 35.14
C ILE A 83 38.45 -31.61 36.22
N TYR A 84 38.87 -31.00 37.31
CA TYR A 84 39.35 -31.67 38.52
C TYR A 84 38.39 -31.37 39.67
N ALA A 85 37.99 -32.40 40.40
CA ALA A 85 37.16 -32.23 41.59
C ALA A 85 37.72 -33.06 42.76
N TRP A 86 37.85 -32.44 43.95
CA TRP A 86 38.35 -33.10 45.16
C TRP A 86 37.73 -32.56 46.45
N CYS A 87 37.78 -33.36 47.52
CA CYS A 87 37.43 -32.93 48.87
C CYS A 87 38.63 -32.17 49.49
N GLY A 88 38.41 -30.95 49.98
CA GLY A 88 39.42 -30.18 50.72
C GLY A 88 39.66 -28.76 50.20
N VAL A 89 40.44 -27.98 50.97
CA VAL A 89 40.83 -26.61 50.64
C VAL A 89 42.33 -26.61 50.27
N GLY A 90 42.67 -26.13 49.08
CA GLY A 90 44.06 -25.95 48.63
C GLY A 90 44.49 -26.89 47.49
N PRO A 91 45.68 -26.67 46.93
CA PRO A 91 46.18 -27.43 45.78
C PRO A 91 46.46 -28.90 46.15
N GLN A 92 45.67 -29.79 45.52
CA GLN A 92 45.81 -31.23 45.36
C GLN A 92 46.54 -32.02 46.46
N ARG A 93 45.79 -32.80 47.25
CA ARG A 93 46.32 -33.98 47.94
C ARG A 93 45.37 -35.19 47.83
N ILE A 94 45.69 -36.06 46.88
CA ILE A 94 45.59 -37.53 46.97
C ILE A 94 44.26 -38.20 46.52
N GLN A 95 43.12 -37.53 46.39
CA GLN A 95 41.93 -38.12 45.73
C GLN A 95 41.13 -37.08 44.93
N HIS A 96 41.31 -37.09 43.60
CA HIS A 96 40.52 -36.29 42.67
C HIS A 96 39.89 -37.19 41.61
N ASP A 97 38.68 -36.83 41.18
CA ASP A 97 38.19 -37.29 39.89
C ASP A 97 38.65 -36.32 38.82
N ARG A 98 39.02 -36.87 37.66
CA ARG A 98 39.48 -36.10 36.49
C ARG A 98 38.64 -36.50 35.31
N LYS A 99 37.95 -35.53 34.72
CA LYS A 99 37.22 -35.71 33.47
C LYS A 99 37.75 -34.75 32.42
N VAL A 100 38.07 -35.30 31.25
CA VAL A 100 38.52 -34.55 30.08
C VAL A 100 37.41 -34.62 29.05
N GLU A 101 36.95 -33.47 28.58
CA GLU A 101 35.91 -33.38 27.56
C GLU A 101 36.42 -32.51 26.41
N HIS A 102 36.26 -33.00 25.18
CA HIS A 102 36.71 -32.28 23.99
C HIS A 102 35.64 -31.28 23.56
N VAL A 103 36.01 -30.01 23.39
CA VAL A 103 35.10 -28.96 22.94
C VAL A 103 34.85 -29.12 21.44
N VAL A 104 33.84 -29.93 21.09
CA VAL A 104 33.39 -30.08 19.71
C VAL A 104 32.58 -28.85 19.32
N CYS A 105 33.18 -28.00 18.48
CA CYS A 105 32.44 -26.91 17.88
C CYS A 105 31.54 -27.42 16.74
N GLY A 106 30.32 -26.91 16.67
CA GLY A 106 29.45 -27.12 15.50
C GLY A 106 30.14 -26.60 14.24
N THR A 107 29.97 -27.30 13.12
CA THR A 107 30.51 -26.90 11.81
C THR A 107 30.05 -25.50 11.45
N CYS A 108 30.89 -24.76 10.72
CA CYS A 108 30.48 -23.46 10.19
C CYS A 108 29.18 -23.60 9.41
N PRO A 109 28.21 -22.70 9.64
CA PRO A 109 26.96 -22.74 8.90
C PRO A 109 27.24 -22.46 7.42
N VAL A 110 26.51 -23.11 6.53
CA VAL A 110 26.56 -22.79 5.10
C VAL A 110 25.59 -21.65 4.87
N VAL A 111 26.11 -20.46 4.61
CA VAL A 111 25.32 -19.27 4.30
C VAL A 111 25.33 -19.09 2.78
N ASN A 112 24.25 -18.55 2.22
CA ASN A 112 24.23 -18.03 0.85
C ASN A 112 23.54 -16.68 0.85
N ILE A 113 24.03 -15.76 0.03
CA ILE A 113 23.41 -14.46 -0.22
C ILE A 113 23.22 -14.29 -1.73
N SER A 114 22.16 -13.60 -2.13
CA SER A 114 21.86 -13.30 -3.53
C SER A 114 21.07 -12.00 -3.63
N ILE A 115 21.41 -11.17 -4.62
CA ILE A 115 20.65 -9.95 -4.91
C ILE A 115 19.38 -10.32 -5.67
N LYS A 116 18.22 -10.08 -5.03
CA LYS A 116 16.92 -10.45 -5.61
C LYS A 116 16.41 -9.39 -6.58
N SER A 117 16.51 -8.12 -6.19
CA SER A 117 16.10 -6.99 -7.02
C SER A 117 16.74 -5.69 -6.57
N ILE A 118 16.89 -4.77 -7.51
CA ILE A 118 17.22 -3.36 -7.26
C ILE A 118 16.00 -2.56 -7.74
N SER A 119 15.44 -1.74 -6.86
CA SER A 119 14.28 -0.92 -7.17
C SER A 119 14.62 0.11 -8.24
N ASP A 120 13.71 0.25 -9.21
CA ASP A 120 13.78 1.35 -10.18
C ASP A 120 13.45 2.69 -9.52
N ASP A 121 12.69 2.68 -8.43
CA ASP A 121 12.36 3.86 -7.64
C ASP A 121 13.60 4.46 -6.97
N CYS A 122 13.84 5.74 -7.25
CA CYS A 122 14.87 6.53 -6.59
C CYS A 122 14.24 7.45 -5.55
N PHE A 123 14.57 7.27 -4.27
CA PHE A 123 14.13 8.13 -3.18
C PHE A 123 15.35 8.86 -2.58
N SER A 124 15.34 10.19 -2.63
CA SER A 124 16.46 11.03 -2.13
C SER A 124 17.82 10.66 -2.72
N GLY A 125 17.87 10.30 -4.00
CA GLY A 125 19.10 9.89 -4.68
C GLY A 125 19.56 8.48 -4.34
N LYS A 126 18.76 7.67 -3.62
CA LYS A 126 19.08 6.28 -3.28
C LYS A 126 18.11 5.30 -3.95
N ARG A 127 18.58 4.08 -4.22
CA ARG A 127 17.77 2.95 -4.69
C ARG A 127 17.67 1.88 -3.60
N LYS A 128 16.48 1.32 -3.44
CA LYS A 128 16.26 0.20 -2.52
C LYS A 128 16.74 -1.10 -3.14
N VAL A 129 17.63 -1.81 -2.47
CA VAL A 129 18.15 -3.12 -2.89
C VAL A 129 17.58 -4.19 -1.97
N THR A 130 17.04 -5.26 -2.56
CA THR A 130 16.48 -6.41 -1.84
C THR A 130 17.45 -7.58 -1.94
N ILE A 131 17.93 -8.04 -0.80
CA ILE A 131 18.90 -9.13 -0.67
C ILE A 131 18.18 -10.34 -0.07
N GLU A 132 18.28 -11.48 -0.73
CA GLU A 132 17.81 -12.76 -0.23
C GLU A 132 18.98 -13.56 0.33
N TRP A 133 18.81 -14.15 1.51
CA TRP A 133 19.83 -14.94 2.17
C TRP A 133 19.26 -16.22 2.76
N SER A 134 20.14 -17.21 2.90
CA SER A 134 19.83 -18.48 3.53
C SER A 134 20.99 -18.93 4.41
N ILE A 135 20.68 -19.71 5.43
CA ILE A 135 21.63 -20.34 6.32
C ILE A 135 21.20 -21.78 6.59
N ILE A 136 22.12 -22.71 6.40
CA ILE A 136 21.96 -24.12 6.70
C ILE A 136 22.90 -24.46 7.84
N GLN A 137 22.33 -24.89 8.96
CA GLN A 137 23.04 -25.24 10.18
C GLN A 137 22.32 -26.34 10.95
N SER A 138 23.04 -27.00 11.86
CA SER A 138 22.52 -28.14 12.63
C SER A 138 21.32 -27.74 13.50
N ALA A 139 20.43 -28.70 13.75
CA ALA A 139 19.29 -28.47 14.63
C ALA A 139 19.77 -28.04 16.03
N GLY A 140 19.26 -26.91 16.54
CA GLY A 140 19.66 -26.34 17.83
C GLY A 140 20.95 -25.51 17.82
N GLN A 141 21.67 -25.42 16.69
CA GLN A 141 22.81 -24.52 16.55
C GLN A 141 22.32 -23.07 16.46
N THR A 142 22.96 -22.16 17.20
CA THR A 142 22.74 -20.72 17.10
C THR A 142 24.00 -20.04 16.55
N SER A 143 23.82 -19.28 15.48
CA SER A 143 24.84 -18.43 14.90
C SER A 143 24.52 -16.96 15.15
N PHE A 144 25.55 -16.12 15.27
CA PHE A 144 25.40 -14.68 15.39
C PHE A 144 25.95 -14.04 14.13
N LEU A 145 25.07 -13.34 13.40
CA LEU A 145 25.33 -12.81 12.07
C LEU A 145 25.29 -11.28 12.10
N GLN A 146 26.02 -10.62 11.23
CA GLN A 146 25.97 -9.17 11.09
C GLN A 146 26.11 -8.78 9.61
N TRP A 147 25.23 -7.90 9.14
CA TRP A 147 25.32 -7.35 7.79
C TRP A 147 26.42 -6.28 7.72
N ASP A 148 27.19 -6.23 6.65
CA ASP A 148 28.01 -5.08 6.28
C ASP A 148 27.61 -4.70 4.87
N PHE A 149 26.86 -3.62 4.72
CA PHE A 149 26.32 -3.21 3.42
C PHE A 149 27.39 -2.61 2.50
N GLY A 150 28.59 -2.31 3.02
CA GLY A 150 29.70 -1.74 2.25
C GLY A 150 29.59 -0.25 1.95
N ASP A 151 28.55 0.44 2.45
CA ASP A 151 28.32 1.88 2.30
C ASP A 151 28.62 2.68 3.59
N GLY A 152 29.15 2.02 4.61
CA GLY A 152 29.46 2.60 5.92
C GLY A 152 28.28 2.69 6.88
N THR A 153 27.11 2.16 6.51
CA THR A 153 25.95 2.13 7.43
C THR A 153 26.19 1.11 8.55
N PRO A 154 25.97 1.50 9.82
CA PRO A 154 26.15 0.60 10.94
C PRO A 154 25.02 -0.43 10.99
N THR A 155 25.35 -1.64 11.39
CA THR A 155 24.39 -2.72 11.59
C THR A 155 24.55 -3.33 12.97
N THR A 156 23.46 -3.84 13.53
CA THR A 156 23.49 -4.66 14.75
C THR A 156 23.56 -6.13 14.36
N GLY A 157 24.38 -6.89 15.08
CA GLY A 157 24.38 -8.34 14.93
C GLY A 157 23.07 -8.94 15.43
N PHE A 158 22.68 -10.08 14.86
CA PHE A 158 21.44 -10.78 15.18
C PHE A 158 21.69 -12.29 15.34
N PRO A 159 21.02 -12.95 16.30
CA PRO A 159 21.11 -14.39 16.47
C PRO A 159 20.18 -15.12 15.48
N GLN A 160 20.63 -16.25 14.98
CA GLN A 160 19.85 -17.15 14.13
C GLN A 160 20.00 -18.58 14.63
N THR A 161 18.89 -19.20 15.03
CA THR A 161 18.86 -20.58 15.57
C THR A 161 18.24 -21.53 14.55
N GLY A 162 18.92 -22.62 14.24
CA GLY A 162 18.51 -23.56 13.19
C GLY A 162 18.58 -22.98 11.78
N SER A 163 18.27 -23.79 10.78
CA SER A 163 18.33 -23.38 9.38
C SER A 163 17.21 -22.38 9.03
N ALA A 164 17.51 -21.39 8.19
CA ALA A 164 16.53 -20.45 7.65
C ALA A 164 16.78 -20.27 6.15
N LEU A 165 15.74 -20.43 5.34
CA LEU A 165 15.81 -20.34 3.89
C LEU A 165 15.00 -19.14 3.40
N GLY A 166 15.48 -18.49 2.33
CA GLY A 166 14.76 -17.42 1.63
C GLY A 166 14.43 -16.19 2.47
N GLN A 167 15.27 -15.86 3.44
CA GLN A 167 15.09 -14.66 4.26
C GLN A 167 15.43 -13.42 3.43
N ILE A 168 14.69 -12.32 3.64
CA ILE A 168 14.83 -11.11 2.84
C ILE A 168 15.21 -9.94 3.74
N ILE A 169 16.13 -9.10 3.26
CA ILE A 169 16.46 -7.80 3.85
C ILE A 169 16.50 -6.74 2.75
N THR A 170 16.12 -5.51 3.08
CA THR A 170 16.17 -4.37 2.16
C THR A 170 17.05 -3.27 2.71
N HIS A 171 17.84 -2.63 1.85
CA HIS A 171 18.72 -1.51 2.20
C HIS A 171 18.76 -0.46 1.09
N ASP A 172 18.86 0.82 1.45
CA ASP A 172 18.86 1.93 0.49
C ASP A 172 20.29 2.42 0.19
N TYR A 173 20.73 2.23 -1.05
CA TYR A 173 22.07 2.55 -1.52
C TYR A 173 22.10 3.83 -2.37
N LEU A 174 23.15 4.63 -2.22
CA LEU A 174 23.49 5.64 -3.23
C LEU A 174 23.99 4.96 -4.51
N PRO A 175 24.05 5.66 -5.65
CA PRO A 175 24.70 5.16 -6.84
C PRO A 175 26.16 4.80 -6.60
N GLY A 176 26.57 3.60 -7.02
CA GLY A 176 27.92 3.12 -6.82
C GLY A 176 28.03 1.60 -6.86
N SER A 177 29.26 1.12 -6.77
CA SER A 177 29.57 -0.31 -6.63
C SER A 177 29.89 -0.60 -5.16
N TYR A 178 29.15 -1.53 -4.56
CA TYR A 178 29.28 -1.92 -3.16
C TYR A 178 29.62 -3.41 -3.03
N LYS A 179 30.27 -3.76 -1.93
CA LYS A 179 30.46 -5.16 -1.52
C LYS A 179 29.63 -5.40 -0.27
N VAL A 180 28.50 -6.09 -0.43
CA VAL A 180 27.71 -6.52 0.73
C VAL A 180 28.34 -7.76 1.32
N LYS A 181 28.45 -7.81 2.64
CA LYS A 181 28.96 -8.96 3.39
C LYS A 181 27.97 -9.39 4.44
N LEU A 182 27.88 -10.70 4.66
CA LEU A 182 27.24 -11.27 5.84
C LEU A 182 28.35 -11.88 6.71
N LEU A 183 28.66 -11.19 7.79
CA LEU A 183 29.69 -11.55 8.74
C LEU A 183 29.16 -12.63 9.68
N ILE A 184 29.86 -13.75 9.78
CA ILE A 184 29.56 -14.80 10.74
C ILE A 184 30.42 -14.52 11.97
N LEU A 185 29.88 -13.72 12.90
CA LEU A 185 30.56 -13.42 14.15
C LEU A 185 30.68 -14.67 15.02
N PHE A 186 29.72 -15.59 14.87
CA PHE A 186 29.69 -16.81 15.64
C PHE A 186 29.01 -17.98 14.91
N PRO A 187 29.61 -19.19 14.88
CA PRO A 187 30.90 -19.56 15.50
C PRO A 187 32.10 -18.80 14.92
N THR A 188 33.10 -18.52 15.75
CA THR A 188 34.30 -17.77 15.33
C THR A 188 35.14 -18.56 14.33
N GLY A 189 35.77 -17.88 13.37
CA GLY A 189 36.65 -18.51 12.38
C GLY A 189 35.93 -19.01 11.11
N CYS A 190 34.63 -18.75 10.99
CA CYS A 190 33.90 -19.01 9.75
C CYS A 190 34.17 -17.95 8.69
N GLN A 191 34.17 -18.37 7.43
CA GLN A 191 34.39 -17.48 6.30
C GLN A 191 33.16 -16.57 6.11
N ASN A 192 33.39 -15.26 6.07
CA ASN A 192 32.37 -14.29 5.71
C ASN A 192 31.98 -14.47 4.25
N ILE A 193 30.71 -14.22 3.94
CA ILE A 193 30.21 -14.31 2.56
C ILE A 193 30.02 -12.90 2.04
N GLU A 194 30.46 -12.66 0.81
CA GLU A 194 30.34 -11.38 0.14
C GLU A 194 29.75 -11.52 -1.26
N ASP A 195 29.00 -10.50 -1.68
CA ASP A 195 28.47 -10.36 -3.03
C ASP A 195 28.63 -8.89 -3.49
N LYS A 196 28.67 -8.69 -4.81
CA LYS A 196 28.88 -7.38 -5.41
C LYS A 196 27.55 -6.80 -5.87
N ILE A 197 27.28 -5.55 -5.50
CA ILE A 197 26.08 -4.82 -5.91
C ILE A 197 26.54 -3.61 -6.74
N ASP A 198 26.06 -3.51 -7.97
CA ASP A 198 26.23 -2.32 -8.80
C ASP A 198 24.91 -1.54 -8.84
N VAL A 199 24.85 -0.41 -8.15
CA VAL A 199 23.68 0.46 -8.06
C VAL A 199 23.82 1.57 -9.09
N LEU A 200 23.00 1.51 -10.14
CA LEU A 200 23.01 2.51 -11.21
C LEU A 200 22.66 3.89 -10.66
N SER A 201 23.21 4.93 -11.28
CA SER A 201 22.81 6.31 -11.00
C SER A 201 21.29 6.44 -11.09
N CYS A 202 20.73 7.26 -10.21
CA CYS A 202 19.41 7.82 -10.46
C CYS A 202 19.61 8.72 -11.68
N GLY A 203 19.31 8.19 -12.87
CA GLY A 203 19.59 8.87 -14.12
C GLY A 203 18.98 10.26 -14.11
N SER A 204 19.75 11.25 -14.56
CA SER A 204 19.29 12.61 -14.83
C SER A 204 18.30 12.70 -16.01
N GLU A 205 17.67 11.60 -16.39
CA GLU A 205 16.85 11.45 -17.61
C GLU A 205 15.38 11.15 -17.33
N CYS A 206 14.92 11.25 -16.08
CA CYS A 206 13.48 11.30 -15.79
C CYS A 206 12.96 12.74 -15.96
N CYS A 207 12.89 13.23 -17.20
CA CYS A 207 12.08 14.39 -17.54
C CYS A 207 10.89 13.91 -18.39
N PRO A 208 9.63 14.15 -17.98
CA PRO A 208 8.50 13.85 -18.83
C PRO A 208 8.63 14.69 -20.12
N ASN A 209 8.34 14.08 -21.27
CA ASN A 209 8.11 14.86 -22.47
C ASN A 209 6.79 15.61 -22.26
N LEU A 210 6.86 16.91 -22.51
CA LEU A 210 5.71 17.78 -22.40
C LEU A 210 5.13 18.03 -23.78
N ASP A 211 3.81 18.05 -23.86
CA ASP A 211 3.06 18.38 -25.07
C ASP A 211 1.97 19.39 -24.67
N ILE A 212 2.16 20.65 -25.04
CA ILE A 212 1.14 21.69 -24.96
C ILE A 212 0.16 21.44 -26.09
N LYS A 213 -1.14 21.49 -25.76
CA LYS A 213 -2.21 21.47 -26.75
C LYS A 213 -3.10 22.70 -26.58
N VAL A 214 -3.11 23.56 -27.60
CA VAL A 214 -4.12 24.61 -27.74
C VAL A 214 -5.47 23.97 -28.06
N THR A 215 -6.32 23.81 -27.05
CA THR A 215 -7.62 23.12 -27.21
C THR A 215 -8.75 24.13 -27.47
N ARG A 216 -9.29 24.07 -28.70
CA ARG A 216 -10.39 24.86 -29.30
C ARG A 216 -9.99 26.21 -29.90
N ILE A 217 -10.20 26.31 -31.21
CA ILE A 217 -10.58 27.53 -31.91
C ILE A 217 -11.82 27.14 -32.74
N SER A 218 -13.02 27.43 -32.24
CA SER A 218 -14.23 27.31 -33.07
C SER A 218 -14.17 28.44 -34.10
N ALA A 219 -13.81 28.12 -35.33
CA ALA A 219 -13.68 29.06 -36.43
C ALA A 219 -15.03 29.70 -36.86
N SER A 220 -16.15 29.31 -36.24
CA SER A 220 -17.48 29.81 -36.58
C SER A 220 -17.78 31.21 -36.03
N ASP A 221 -17.07 31.65 -34.97
CA ASP A 221 -17.24 32.97 -34.41
C ASP A 221 -15.89 33.69 -34.49
N CYS A 222 -15.78 34.73 -35.32
CA CYS A 222 -14.57 35.52 -35.56
C CYS A 222 -13.98 36.20 -34.30
N VAL A 223 -14.49 35.92 -33.11
CA VAL A 223 -13.86 36.32 -31.87
C VAL A 223 -13.21 35.07 -31.30
N LEU A 224 -11.88 35.03 -31.24
CA LEU A 224 -11.15 34.20 -30.28
C LEU A 224 -11.55 34.67 -28.87
N LYS A 225 -12.78 34.35 -28.45
CA LYS A 225 -13.22 34.53 -27.07
C LYS A 225 -12.55 33.42 -26.30
N ASN A 226 -11.37 33.77 -25.80
CA ASN A 226 -10.75 33.12 -24.68
C ASN A 226 -10.12 31.75 -25.03
N PRO A 227 -8.99 31.72 -25.78
CA PRO A 227 -8.28 30.47 -25.97
C PRO A 227 -7.87 29.89 -24.61
N VAL A 228 -8.13 28.59 -24.44
CA VAL A 228 -7.73 27.81 -23.26
C VAL A 228 -6.53 26.97 -23.64
N PHE A 229 -5.41 27.23 -22.98
CA PHE A 229 -4.19 26.45 -23.14
C PHE A 229 -4.24 25.28 -22.17
N LYS A 230 -4.11 24.05 -22.67
CA LYS A 230 -4.06 22.85 -21.83
C LYS A 230 -2.70 22.19 -21.98
N PHE A 231 -2.22 21.68 -20.85
CA PHE A 231 -1.01 20.91 -20.73
C PHE A 231 -1.38 19.45 -20.48
N ASP A 232 -0.87 18.57 -21.35
CA ASP A 232 -1.01 17.13 -21.20
C ASP A 232 0.38 16.54 -20.91
N SER A 233 0.58 16.06 -19.68
CA SER A 233 1.83 15.37 -19.35
C SER A 233 1.71 13.92 -19.79
N ASP A 234 2.33 13.57 -20.93
CA ASP A 234 2.40 12.19 -21.37
C ASP A 234 3.53 11.44 -20.63
N TRP A 235 3.16 10.72 -19.58
CA TRP A 235 4.06 9.84 -18.83
C TRP A 235 4.27 8.49 -19.52
N SER A 236 3.54 8.17 -20.60
CA SER A 236 3.60 6.83 -21.22
C SER A 236 4.97 6.52 -21.84
N LYS A 237 5.76 7.57 -22.14
CA LYS A 237 7.11 7.44 -22.70
C LYS A 237 8.22 7.56 -21.66
N SER A 238 7.92 7.95 -20.42
CA SER A 238 8.91 8.02 -19.35
C SER A 238 8.86 6.73 -18.51
N LEU A 239 10.02 6.16 -18.20
CA LEU A 239 10.16 4.97 -17.35
C LEU A 239 9.85 5.25 -15.86
N CYS A 240 9.18 6.37 -15.55
CA CYS A 240 9.04 6.88 -14.20
C CYS A 240 7.55 6.78 -13.80
N PRO A 241 7.22 6.19 -12.64
CA PRO A 241 5.83 6.11 -12.19
C PRO A 241 5.26 7.51 -11.95
N PRO A 242 3.97 7.75 -12.25
CA PRO A 242 3.34 9.04 -12.01
C PRO A 242 3.42 9.38 -10.52
N MET A 243 3.99 10.54 -10.19
CA MET A 243 4.05 11.03 -8.81
C MET A 243 2.64 11.41 -8.35
N SER A 244 1.91 10.45 -7.77
CA SER A 244 0.57 10.72 -7.25
C SER A 244 0.67 11.56 -5.96
N GLY A 245 0.06 12.75 -5.96
CA GLY A 245 -0.20 13.50 -4.73
C GLY A 245 0.74 14.67 -4.41
N GLN A 246 1.70 15.01 -5.28
CA GLN A 246 2.42 16.28 -5.18
C GLN A 246 1.81 17.32 -6.12
N GLY A 247 1.52 18.50 -5.56
CA GLY A 247 1.06 19.63 -6.33
C GLY A 247 2.20 20.25 -7.12
N PHE A 248 2.01 20.49 -8.42
CA PHE A 248 2.97 21.16 -9.28
C PHE A 248 2.53 22.60 -9.55
N ASP A 249 3.50 23.51 -9.58
CA ASP A 249 3.28 24.89 -10.03
C ASP A 249 3.69 24.98 -11.51
N TYR A 250 2.95 25.75 -12.30
CA TYR A 250 3.16 25.92 -13.74
C TYR A 250 3.37 27.40 -14.05
N TYR A 251 4.49 27.72 -14.70
CA TYR A 251 4.79 29.05 -15.20
C TYR A 251 4.48 29.11 -16.69
N TRP A 252 3.47 29.91 -17.03
CA TRP A 252 3.06 30.13 -18.41
C TRP A 252 3.60 31.48 -18.88
N THR A 253 4.12 31.52 -20.10
CA THR A 253 4.56 32.75 -20.76
C THR A 253 3.92 32.83 -22.13
N LEU A 254 3.24 33.94 -22.43
CA LEU A 254 2.69 34.24 -23.74
C LEU A 254 3.48 35.40 -24.37
N ASP A 255 4.12 35.14 -25.51
CA ASP A 255 4.85 36.12 -26.29
C ASP A 255 4.07 36.44 -27.59
N GLY A 256 4.12 37.69 -28.03
CA GLY A 256 3.45 38.11 -29.26
C GLY A 256 3.53 39.62 -29.50
N PRO A 257 2.84 40.13 -30.54
CA PRO A 257 2.94 41.53 -30.96
C PRO A 257 2.53 42.54 -29.89
N THR A 258 1.64 42.16 -28.96
CA THR A 258 1.17 43.02 -27.86
C THR A 258 2.14 43.07 -26.66
N GLY A 259 3.21 42.27 -26.69
CA GLY A 259 4.22 42.14 -25.64
C GLY A 259 4.19 40.75 -24.96
N LYS A 260 5.00 40.61 -23.90
CA LYS A 260 5.14 39.38 -23.13
C LYS A 260 4.29 39.38 -21.87
N PHE A 261 3.58 38.30 -21.64
CA PHE A 261 2.70 38.10 -20.50
C PHE A 261 3.08 36.83 -19.75
N GLN A 262 2.89 36.80 -18.43
CA GLN A 262 3.16 35.64 -17.59
C GLN A 262 2.07 35.40 -16.55
N ILE A 263 1.87 34.14 -16.19
CA ILE A 263 0.98 33.73 -15.09
C ILE A 263 1.50 32.44 -14.45
N ASN A 264 1.29 32.30 -13.14
CA ASN A 264 1.62 31.09 -12.39
C ASN A 264 0.31 30.43 -11.96
N THR A 265 0.12 29.16 -12.33
CA THR A 265 -1.02 28.35 -11.90
C THR A 265 -0.55 27.23 -10.96
N LYS A 266 -1.25 27.08 -9.82
CA LYS A 266 -0.97 25.99 -8.87
C LYS A 266 -1.90 24.82 -9.11
N ASN A 267 -1.34 23.63 -9.31
CA ASN A 267 -2.09 22.38 -9.47
C ASN A 267 -3.10 22.39 -10.63
N GLN A 268 -2.91 23.31 -11.58
CA GLN A 268 -3.80 23.49 -12.73
C GLN A 268 -2.96 23.42 -14.00
N PRO A 269 -3.00 22.29 -14.73
CA PRO A 269 -2.29 22.11 -15.99
C PRO A 269 -3.02 22.81 -17.16
N TRP A 270 -3.68 23.93 -16.90
CA TRP A 270 -4.34 24.70 -17.94
C TRP A 270 -4.46 26.15 -17.50
N VAL A 271 -4.54 27.05 -18.49
CA VAL A 271 -4.76 28.47 -18.25
C VAL A 271 -5.60 29.08 -19.36
N ASP A 272 -6.52 29.96 -18.97
CA ASP A 272 -7.33 30.76 -19.89
C ASP A 272 -6.75 32.18 -19.98
N THR A 273 -6.80 32.77 -21.17
CA THR A 273 -6.55 34.21 -21.39
C THR A 273 -7.44 35.18 -20.59
N LEU A 274 -8.60 34.72 -20.09
CA LEU A 274 -9.41 35.48 -19.14
C LEU A 274 -8.80 35.57 -17.74
N ALA A 275 -7.83 34.73 -17.42
CA ALA A 275 -7.11 34.81 -16.15
C ALA A 275 -6.36 36.15 -16.05
N LEU A 276 -5.94 36.51 -14.83
CA LEU A 276 -5.20 37.75 -14.59
C LEU A 276 -3.72 37.54 -14.93
N TRP A 277 -3.36 37.80 -16.19
CA TRP A 277 -1.98 37.71 -16.68
C TRP A 277 -1.19 38.98 -16.34
N THR A 278 0.05 38.84 -15.91
CA THR A 278 0.95 39.97 -15.66
C THR A 278 1.76 40.26 -16.91
N LYS A 279 1.59 41.43 -17.52
CA LYS A 279 2.49 41.89 -18.59
C LYS A 279 3.88 42.15 -18.00
N ILE A 280 4.95 41.61 -18.60
CA ILE A 280 6.31 41.79 -18.10
C ILE A 280 6.67 43.28 -18.15
N GLY A 281 6.93 43.87 -16.98
CA GLY A 281 7.20 45.30 -16.82
C GLY A 281 5.97 46.17 -16.48
N ALA A 282 4.77 45.59 -16.37
CA ALA A 282 3.57 46.29 -15.89
C ALA A 282 3.23 45.88 -14.44
N PRO A 283 2.73 46.81 -13.60
CA PRO A 283 2.45 46.55 -12.19
C PRO A 283 1.11 45.86 -11.92
N ILE A 284 0.18 45.84 -12.89
CA ILE A 284 -1.19 45.37 -12.68
C ILE A 284 -1.49 44.22 -13.65
N PRO A 285 -1.93 43.05 -13.16
CA PRO A 285 -2.34 41.95 -14.02
C PRO A 285 -3.72 42.23 -14.64
N SER A 286 -3.91 41.79 -15.88
CA SER A 286 -5.14 41.97 -16.64
C SER A 286 -5.43 40.76 -17.53
N ALA A 287 -6.70 40.57 -17.91
CA ALA A 287 -7.04 39.62 -18.96
C ALA A 287 -6.34 40.00 -20.28
N ILE A 288 -5.96 38.99 -21.06
CA ILE A 288 -5.30 39.21 -22.34
C ILE A 288 -6.37 39.49 -23.40
N VAL A 289 -6.26 40.66 -24.03
CA VAL A 289 -7.06 41.03 -25.20
C VAL A 289 -6.11 41.07 -26.39
N PHE A 290 -6.36 40.22 -27.39
CA PHE A 290 -5.59 40.21 -28.63
C PHE A 290 -6.06 41.38 -29.52
N THR A 291 -5.33 42.51 -29.45
CA THR A 291 -5.64 43.71 -30.24
C THR A 291 -4.90 43.77 -31.57
N HIS A 292 -4.00 42.83 -31.83
CA HIS A 292 -3.19 42.77 -33.05
C HIS A 292 -3.19 41.36 -33.63
N ILE A 293 -3.26 41.32 -34.96
CA ILE A 293 -3.05 40.13 -35.76
C ILE A 293 -1.58 39.74 -35.66
N GLY A 294 -1.29 38.45 -35.58
CA GLY A 294 0.07 37.98 -35.64
C GLY A 294 0.27 36.63 -34.99
N GLN A 295 1.51 36.17 -35.09
CA GLN A 295 1.97 34.94 -34.48
C GLN A 295 2.26 35.18 -33.00
N HIS A 296 1.72 34.31 -32.16
CA HIS A 296 1.94 34.25 -30.73
C HIS A 296 2.63 32.93 -30.38
N THR A 297 3.46 32.94 -29.36
CA THR A 297 4.10 31.75 -28.80
C THR A 297 3.68 31.62 -27.35
N ILE A 298 3.02 30.52 -27.00
CA ILE A 298 2.78 30.14 -25.61
C ILE A 298 3.88 29.18 -25.18
N SER A 299 4.37 29.33 -23.95
CA SER A 299 5.35 28.41 -23.36
C SER A 299 4.95 28.08 -21.94
N VAL A 300 5.22 26.86 -21.51
CA VAL A 300 4.99 26.40 -20.13
C VAL A 300 6.28 25.84 -19.56
N VAL A 301 6.52 26.10 -18.28
CA VAL A 301 7.56 25.46 -17.48
C VAL A 301 6.90 24.92 -16.22
N GLN A 302 6.99 23.61 -16.01
CA GLN A 302 6.52 22.99 -14.76
C GLN A 302 7.65 23.03 -13.73
N VAL A 303 7.34 23.44 -12.50
CA VAL A 303 8.29 23.50 -11.39
C VAL A 303 7.84 22.62 -10.22
N GLY A 304 8.78 22.27 -9.36
CA GLY A 304 8.53 21.45 -8.17
C GLY A 304 9.10 20.03 -8.25
N TYR A 305 9.86 19.69 -9.29
CA TYR A 305 10.55 18.40 -9.35
C TYR A 305 11.75 18.35 -8.40
N PRO A 306 11.87 17.32 -7.54
CA PRO A 306 13.00 17.16 -6.63
C PRO A 306 14.32 16.86 -7.37
N SER A 307 14.25 16.44 -8.63
CA SER A 307 15.39 16.10 -9.48
C SER A 307 16.03 17.30 -10.18
N GLY A 308 15.52 18.53 -10.00
CA GLY A 308 15.97 19.70 -10.75
C GLY A 308 15.56 19.69 -12.23
N CYS A 309 14.70 18.75 -12.65
CA CYS A 309 14.10 18.77 -13.97
C CYS A 309 13.14 19.98 -14.08
N LEU A 310 13.32 20.79 -15.13
CA LEU A 310 12.44 21.89 -15.49
C LEU A 310 11.85 21.57 -16.86
N PRO A 311 10.89 20.63 -16.94
CA PRO A 311 10.35 20.28 -18.22
C PRO A 311 9.60 21.51 -18.75
N SER A 312 9.91 21.88 -19.99
CA SER A 312 9.26 22.98 -20.71
C SER A 312 8.81 22.56 -22.09
N ASP A 313 7.81 23.27 -22.60
CA ASP A 313 7.35 23.14 -23.99
C ASP A 313 6.84 24.49 -24.50
N ASN A 314 6.71 24.63 -25.82
CA ASN A 314 6.14 25.80 -26.46
C ASN A 314 5.27 25.43 -27.67
N GLU A 315 4.21 26.21 -27.87
CA GLU A 315 3.33 26.08 -29.03
C GLU A 315 3.16 27.45 -29.69
N ILE A 316 3.09 27.45 -31.01
CA ILE A 316 2.92 28.65 -31.82
C ILE A 316 1.51 28.66 -32.39
N PHE A 317 0.80 29.78 -32.27
CA PHE A 317 -0.51 29.96 -32.89
C PHE A 317 -0.62 31.37 -33.51
N THR A 318 -1.50 31.53 -34.51
CA THR A 318 -1.71 32.81 -35.19
C THR A 318 -3.10 33.34 -34.92
N VAL A 319 -3.18 34.59 -34.47
CA VAL A 319 -4.44 35.34 -34.40
C VAL A 319 -4.64 36.01 -35.76
N VAL A 320 -5.70 35.63 -36.48
CA VAL A 320 -6.08 36.20 -37.79
C VAL A 320 -7.14 37.29 -37.63
N ASP A 321 -7.19 38.24 -38.58
CA ASP A 321 -8.19 39.31 -38.57
C ASP A 321 -9.60 38.77 -38.85
N CYS A 322 -10.60 39.44 -38.30
CA CYS A 322 -11.98 39.18 -38.66
C CYS A 322 -12.23 39.63 -40.09
N CYS A 323 -13.04 38.88 -40.83
CA CYS A 323 -13.49 39.33 -42.14
C CYS A 323 -14.41 40.56 -41.99
N PRO A 324 -14.33 41.54 -42.91
CA PRO A 324 -15.23 42.71 -42.90
C PRO A 324 -16.70 42.25 -42.97
N SER A 325 -17.64 43.02 -42.40
CA SER A 325 -19.09 42.69 -42.47
C SER A 325 -19.53 42.31 -43.88
N GLY A 326 -20.18 41.14 -44.02
CA GLY A 326 -20.59 40.57 -45.30
C GLY A 326 -19.53 39.65 -45.92
N GLN A 327 -18.57 39.15 -45.14
CA GLN A 327 -17.58 38.14 -45.53
C GLN A 327 -17.32 37.15 -44.37
N HIS A 328 -17.02 35.90 -44.69
CA HIS A 328 -16.56 34.87 -43.74
C HIS A 328 -15.19 34.31 -44.14
N TRP A 329 -14.48 33.72 -43.18
CA TRP A 329 -13.16 33.13 -43.41
C TRP A 329 -13.28 31.74 -44.04
N ASP A 330 -12.69 31.55 -45.22
CA ASP A 330 -12.55 30.23 -45.84
C ASP A 330 -11.22 29.58 -45.40
N PRO A 331 -11.24 28.53 -44.55
CA PRO A 331 -10.03 27.90 -44.04
C PRO A 331 -9.22 27.16 -45.11
N LEU A 332 -9.83 26.74 -46.22
CA LEU A 332 -9.14 26.09 -47.34
C LEU A 332 -8.41 27.13 -48.20
N GLN A 333 -9.00 28.32 -48.38
CA GLN A 333 -8.42 29.38 -49.20
C GLN A 333 -7.55 30.38 -48.41
N GLN A 334 -7.57 30.30 -47.07
CA GLN A 334 -6.84 31.21 -46.17
C GLN A 334 -7.13 32.69 -46.48
N LYS A 335 -8.39 33.01 -46.79
CA LYS A 335 -8.85 34.38 -47.09
C LYS A 335 -10.31 34.59 -46.73
N CYS A 336 -10.70 35.84 -46.57
CA CYS A 336 -12.10 36.24 -46.45
C CYS A 336 -12.81 36.14 -47.81
N VAL A 337 -13.95 35.46 -47.82
CA VAL A 337 -14.84 35.33 -48.98
C VAL A 337 -16.18 35.99 -48.65
N PRO A 338 -16.85 36.65 -49.61
CA PRO A 338 -18.17 37.24 -49.39
C PRO A 338 -19.16 36.25 -48.77
N ASP A 339 -19.92 36.71 -47.77
CA ASP A 339 -21.03 35.98 -47.22
C ASP A 339 -22.03 35.74 -48.35
N GLU A 340 -22.45 34.49 -48.48
CA GLU A 340 -23.44 34.15 -49.48
C GLU A 340 -24.73 34.93 -49.20
N GLN A 341 -25.22 35.63 -50.23
CA GLN A 341 -26.41 36.44 -50.14
C GLN A 341 -27.60 35.56 -49.70
N PRO A 342 -28.30 35.90 -48.60
CA PRO A 342 -29.42 35.10 -48.13
C PRO A 342 -30.53 35.10 -49.18
N CYS A 343 -31.21 33.96 -49.32
CA CYS A 343 -32.38 33.85 -50.17
C CYS A 343 -33.49 34.78 -49.67
N PRO A 344 -34.38 35.27 -50.55
CA PRO A 344 -35.52 36.10 -50.15
C PRO A 344 -36.39 35.38 -49.11
N ASP A 345 -37.05 36.13 -48.23
CA ASP A 345 -37.93 35.58 -47.19
C ASP A 345 -38.89 34.50 -47.75
N GLY A 346 -38.84 33.30 -47.16
CA GLY A 346 -39.60 32.13 -47.59
C GLY A 346 -38.89 31.22 -48.60
N TYR A 347 -37.56 31.28 -48.70
CA TYR A 347 -36.72 30.40 -49.52
C TYR A 347 -35.43 29.99 -48.76
N HIS A 348 -34.96 28.76 -48.93
CA HIS A 348 -33.65 28.26 -48.50
C HIS A 348 -32.83 27.77 -49.71
N LYS A 349 -31.50 27.66 -49.59
CA LYS A 349 -30.68 27.10 -50.67
C LYS A 349 -30.76 25.57 -50.69
N ASN A 350 -30.93 24.98 -51.88
CA ASN A 350 -30.75 23.54 -52.08
C ASN A 350 -29.26 23.16 -52.17
N GLU A 351 -28.95 21.86 -52.31
CA GLU A 351 -27.57 21.35 -52.43
C GLU A 351 -26.78 21.90 -53.63
N GLN A 352 -27.47 22.48 -54.62
CA GLN A 352 -26.85 23.14 -55.78
C GLN A 352 -26.65 24.65 -55.59
N GLY A 353 -27.00 25.20 -54.42
CA GLY A 353 -26.85 26.62 -54.09
C GLY A 353 -27.96 27.52 -54.63
N GLU A 354 -29.05 26.96 -55.15
CA GLU A 354 -30.21 27.68 -55.68
C GLU A 354 -31.25 27.92 -54.58
N CYS A 355 -31.83 29.13 -54.53
CA CYS A 355 -32.92 29.46 -53.60
C CYS A 355 -34.21 28.75 -54.00
N VAL A 356 -34.60 27.73 -53.23
CA VAL A 356 -35.87 27.00 -53.33
C VAL A 356 -36.82 27.44 -52.21
N ARG A 357 -38.12 27.43 -52.46
CA ARG A 357 -39.11 27.93 -51.49
C ARG A 357 -39.07 27.10 -50.20
N ASP A 358 -39.08 27.76 -49.06
CA ASP A 358 -39.19 27.12 -47.74
C ASP A 358 -40.48 26.32 -47.70
N GLU A 359 -40.32 25.01 -47.47
CA GLU A 359 -41.47 24.16 -47.23
C GLU A 359 -42.18 24.64 -45.97
N GLN A 360 -43.49 24.78 -46.10
CA GLN A 360 -44.38 25.31 -45.07
C GLN A 360 -44.13 24.59 -43.73
N PRO A 361 -43.83 25.33 -42.64
CA PRO A 361 -43.62 24.71 -41.34
C PRO A 361 -44.88 23.98 -40.89
N CYS A 362 -44.71 22.86 -40.20
CA CYS A 362 -45.82 22.14 -39.60
C CYS A 362 -46.57 23.06 -38.62
N PRO A 363 -47.90 22.91 -38.48
CA PRO A 363 -48.68 23.66 -37.49
C PRO A 363 -48.11 23.47 -36.07
N ASP A 364 -48.27 24.46 -35.19
CA ASP A 364 -47.82 24.38 -33.79
C ASP A 364 -48.28 23.07 -33.13
N GLY A 365 -47.34 22.33 -32.55
CA GLY A 365 -47.56 21.01 -31.94
C GLY A 365 -47.33 19.82 -32.88
N TYR A 366 -46.62 20.00 -34.00
CA TYR A 366 -46.23 18.94 -34.94
C TYR A 366 -44.78 19.15 -35.45
N HIS A 367 -44.01 18.07 -35.63
CA HIS A 367 -42.70 18.04 -36.29
C HIS A 367 -42.73 17.13 -37.53
N LYS A 368 -41.82 17.31 -38.50
CA LYS A 368 -41.73 16.41 -39.66
C LYS A 368 -41.07 15.08 -39.28
N ASN A 369 -41.65 13.97 -39.70
CA ASN A 369 -40.99 12.66 -39.67
C ASN A 369 -39.96 12.51 -40.82
N GLU A 370 -39.25 11.39 -40.88
CA GLU A 370 -38.24 11.09 -41.92
C GLU A 370 -38.82 11.05 -43.35
N GLN A 371 -40.14 10.93 -43.51
CA GLN A 371 -40.84 10.99 -44.80
C GLN A 371 -41.33 12.41 -45.18
N GLY A 372 -41.03 13.42 -44.35
CA GLY A 372 -41.43 14.81 -44.59
C GLY A 372 -42.89 15.13 -44.21
N GLU A 373 -43.59 14.22 -43.53
CA GLU A 373 -44.97 14.41 -43.07
C GLU A 373 -45.00 15.02 -41.67
N CYS A 374 -45.90 15.98 -41.43
CA CYS A 374 -46.10 16.58 -40.11
C CYS A 374 -46.79 15.60 -39.15
N VAL A 375 -46.07 15.12 -38.14
CA VAL A 375 -46.57 14.26 -37.05
C VAL A 375 -46.63 15.04 -35.73
N PRO A 376 -47.58 14.76 -34.82
CA PRO A 376 -47.72 15.51 -33.56
C PRO A 376 -46.45 15.48 -32.70
N ASP A 377 -46.14 16.59 -32.05
CA ASP A 377 -45.05 16.69 -31.08
C ASP A 377 -45.31 15.78 -29.88
N GLU A 378 -44.32 14.97 -29.54
CA GLU A 378 -44.44 14.04 -28.43
C GLU A 378 -44.60 14.80 -27.10
N GLN A 379 -45.70 14.52 -26.41
CA GLN A 379 -46.03 15.12 -25.13
C GLN A 379 -44.98 14.73 -24.06
N PRO A 380 -44.37 15.69 -23.35
CA PRO A 380 -43.42 15.39 -22.29
C PRO A 380 -44.11 14.64 -21.16
N CYS A 381 -43.41 13.68 -20.55
CA CYS A 381 -43.95 12.95 -19.40
C CYS A 381 -44.23 13.92 -18.23
N PRO A 382 -45.27 13.65 -17.42
CA PRO A 382 -45.53 14.43 -16.21
C PRO A 382 -44.32 14.46 -15.27
N ASP A 383 -44.16 15.53 -14.50
CA ASP A 383 -43.11 15.64 -13.48
C ASP A 383 -43.07 14.38 -12.59
N GLY A 384 -41.88 13.76 -12.49
CA GLY A 384 -41.67 12.51 -11.76
C GLY A 384 -41.72 11.23 -12.61
N TYR A 385 -41.82 11.34 -13.93
CA TYR A 385 -41.80 10.22 -14.88
C TYR A 385 -40.75 10.44 -15.99
N HIS A 386 -40.19 9.36 -16.54
CA HIS A 386 -39.35 9.39 -17.75
C HIS A 386 -39.86 8.36 -18.77
N LYS A 387 -39.60 8.57 -20.07
CA LYS A 387 -39.95 7.57 -21.10
C LYS A 387 -38.99 6.39 -21.02
N ASN A 388 -39.54 5.17 -21.02
CA ASN A 388 -38.77 3.95 -21.24
C ASN A 388 -38.44 3.76 -22.74
N GLU A 389 -37.67 2.72 -23.09
CA GLU A 389 -37.32 2.39 -24.49
C GLU A 389 -38.52 2.11 -25.41
N ARG A 390 -39.73 1.94 -24.84
CA ARG A 390 -40.99 1.75 -25.59
C ARG A 390 -41.80 3.04 -25.71
N GLY A 391 -41.27 4.17 -25.24
CA GLY A 391 -41.95 5.47 -25.27
C GLY A 391 -43.01 5.66 -24.18
N GLU A 392 -43.13 4.72 -23.23
CA GLU A 392 -44.11 4.81 -22.13
C GLU A 392 -43.52 5.61 -20.97
N CYS A 393 -44.29 6.54 -20.41
CA CYS A 393 -43.90 7.27 -19.20
C CYS A 393 -43.94 6.35 -17.98
N VAL A 394 -42.78 5.95 -17.48
CA VAL A 394 -42.63 5.16 -16.25
C VAL A 394 -42.23 6.08 -15.08
N PRO A 395 -42.68 5.81 -13.85
CA PRO A 395 -42.26 6.55 -12.68
C PRO A 395 -40.73 6.59 -12.58
N ASN A 396 -40.17 7.71 -12.13
CA ASN A 396 -38.76 7.77 -11.75
C ASN A 396 -38.53 6.85 -10.55
N ASP A 397 -38.08 5.62 -10.81
CA ASP A 397 -37.85 4.56 -9.80
C ASP A 397 -36.74 4.88 -8.78
N ASN A 398 -36.16 6.08 -8.81
CA ASN A 398 -35.35 6.59 -7.72
C ASN A 398 -35.69 8.08 -7.54
N PRO A 399 -36.63 8.45 -6.65
CA PRO A 399 -36.44 9.71 -5.95
C PRO A 399 -35.05 9.59 -5.34
N GLU A 400 -34.12 10.47 -5.75
CA GLU A 400 -32.78 10.53 -5.18
C GLU A 400 -32.90 10.31 -3.68
N GLU A 401 -32.48 9.12 -3.23
CA GLU A 401 -32.37 8.83 -1.81
C GLU A 401 -31.53 9.97 -1.28
N SER A 402 -32.11 10.83 -0.45
CA SER A 402 -31.38 11.98 0.08
C SER A 402 -30.06 11.41 0.59
N SER A 403 -28.94 11.94 0.10
CA SER A 403 -27.62 11.34 0.28
C SER A 403 -27.32 10.98 1.75
N LEU A 404 -27.96 11.71 2.67
CA LEU A 404 -28.01 11.45 4.10
C LEU A 404 -28.55 10.07 4.49
N CYS A 405 -29.69 9.62 3.95
CA CYS A 405 -30.30 8.34 4.32
C CYS A 405 -29.47 7.13 3.87
N GLY A 406 -28.92 7.20 2.65
CA GLY A 406 -27.96 6.23 2.17
C GLY A 406 -26.70 6.18 3.05
N ALA A 407 -26.12 7.34 3.36
CA ALA A 407 -24.93 7.44 4.21
C ALA A 407 -25.18 6.88 5.62
N LEU A 408 -26.34 7.16 6.20
CA LEU A 408 -26.70 6.70 7.53
C LEU A 408 -26.91 5.18 7.58
N ARG A 409 -27.50 4.58 6.54
CA ARG A 409 -27.58 3.12 6.39
C ARG A 409 -26.19 2.49 6.37
N TRP A 410 -25.26 3.06 5.60
CA TRP A 410 -23.87 2.59 5.53
C TRP A 410 -23.13 2.75 6.86
N LEU A 411 -23.37 3.84 7.57
CA LEU A 411 -22.81 4.06 8.90
C LEU A 411 -23.27 2.99 9.90
N ILE A 412 -24.56 2.64 9.90
CA ILE A 412 -25.10 1.57 10.74
C ILE A 412 -24.42 0.22 10.41
N ALA A 413 -24.35 -0.13 9.13
CA ALA A 413 -23.73 -1.38 8.68
C ALA A 413 -22.26 -1.47 9.09
N PHE A 414 -21.49 -0.39 8.87
CA PHE A 414 -20.09 -0.30 9.24
C PHE A 414 -19.88 -0.42 10.75
N SER A 415 -20.63 0.34 11.55
CA SER A 415 -20.49 0.33 13.01
C SER A 415 -20.87 -1.03 13.61
N LEU A 416 -21.92 -1.69 13.13
CA LEU A 416 -22.28 -3.04 13.60
C LEU A 416 -21.26 -4.10 13.18
N ALA A 417 -20.74 -4.03 11.95
CA ALA A 417 -19.70 -4.94 11.48
C ALA A 417 -18.40 -4.77 12.28
N LEU A 418 -18.00 -3.52 12.55
CA LEU A 418 -16.83 -3.21 13.38
C LEU A 418 -17.03 -3.72 14.82
N ALA A 419 -18.21 -3.51 15.41
CA ALA A 419 -18.52 -3.96 16.76
C ALA A 419 -18.41 -5.49 16.91
N LEU A 420 -19.05 -6.23 16.01
CA LEU A 420 -19.02 -7.70 16.02
C LEU A 420 -17.62 -8.24 15.75
N THR A 421 -16.89 -7.64 14.80
CA THR A 421 -15.51 -8.04 14.49
C THR A 421 -14.59 -7.80 15.68
N ALA A 422 -14.67 -6.62 16.32
CA ALA A 422 -13.88 -6.29 17.49
C ALA A 422 -14.22 -7.23 18.67
N PHE A 423 -15.49 -7.57 18.86
CA PHE A 423 -15.91 -8.54 19.88
C PHE A 423 -15.31 -9.93 19.63
N LEU A 424 -15.38 -10.45 18.39
CA LEU A 424 -14.78 -11.73 18.01
C LEU A 424 -13.25 -11.74 18.18
N LEU A 425 -12.59 -10.64 17.80
CA LEU A 425 -11.16 -10.46 18.01
C LEU A 425 -10.79 -10.39 19.50
N GLY A 426 -11.64 -9.77 20.34
CA GLY A 426 -11.41 -9.68 21.77
C GLY A 426 -11.42 -11.04 22.47
N ILE A 427 -12.25 -11.96 21.98
CA ILE A 427 -12.24 -13.37 22.43
C ILE A 427 -10.96 -14.08 21.97
N CYS A 428 -10.48 -13.75 20.77
CA CYS A 428 -9.37 -14.42 20.11
C CYS A 428 -7.98 -13.97 20.61
N VAL A 429 -7.82 -12.68 20.93
CA VAL A 429 -6.52 -12.06 21.26
C VAL A 429 -6.59 -11.49 22.68
N PRO A 430 -6.38 -12.31 23.73
CA PRO A 430 -6.52 -11.89 25.12
C PRO A 430 -5.75 -10.61 25.50
N PRO A 431 -4.50 -10.38 25.01
CA PRO A 431 -3.78 -9.15 25.33
C PRO A 431 -4.46 -7.86 24.86
N LEU A 432 -5.30 -7.94 23.82
CA LEU A 432 -6.02 -6.80 23.25
C LEU A 432 -7.50 -6.78 23.64
N ALA A 433 -7.99 -7.76 24.40
CA ALA A 433 -9.41 -7.94 24.69
C ALA A 433 -10.06 -6.69 25.29
N SER A 434 -9.41 -6.06 26.27
CA SER A 434 -9.92 -4.83 26.90
C SER A 434 -10.13 -3.70 25.89
N PHE A 435 -9.11 -3.43 25.06
CA PHE A 435 -9.19 -2.39 24.02
C PHE A 435 -10.27 -2.72 22.97
N LEU A 436 -10.32 -3.97 22.52
CA LEU A 436 -11.27 -4.41 21.51
C LEU A 436 -12.73 -4.38 22.01
N PHE A 437 -12.98 -4.69 23.28
CA PHE A 437 -14.31 -4.54 23.87
C PHE A 437 -14.72 -3.06 24.02
N TRP A 438 -13.78 -2.16 24.28
CA TRP A 438 -14.03 -0.71 24.23
C TRP A 438 -14.39 -0.24 22.82
N VAL A 439 -13.65 -0.68 21.80
CA VAL A 439 -13.97 -0.40 20.39
C VAL A 439 -15.36 -0.94 20.03
N ALA A 440 -15.67 -2.17 20.46
CA ALA A 440 -16.98 -2.77 20.23
C ALA A 440 -18.11 -1.96 20.89
N GLY A 441 -17.93 -1.56 22.15
CA GLY A 441 -18.88 -0.72 22.87
C GLY A 441 -19.11 0.63 22.21
N GLY A 442 -18.04 1.32 21.81
CA GLY A 442 -18.12 2.60 21.10
C GLY A 442 -18.86 2.48 19.76
N ALA A 443 -18.54 1.45 18.97
CA ALA A 443 -19.19 1.20 17.69
C ALA A 443 -20.69 0.87 17.85
N ILE A 444 -21.09 0.15 18.91
CA ILE A 444 -22.51 -0.10 19.22
C ILE A 444 -23.26 1.22 19.51
N VAL A 445 -22.66 2.14 20.29
CA VAL A 445 -23.28 3.43 20.60
C VAL A 445 -23.50 4.25 19.32
N VAL A 446 -22.50 4.29 18.42
CA VAL A 446 -22.62 4.96 17.11
C VAL A 446 -23.72 4.31 16.27
N ALA A 447 -23.78 2.98 16.21
CA ALA A 447 -24.81 2.26 15.48
C ALA A 447 -26.22 2.58 16.00
N ILE A 448 -26.42 2.61 17.33
CA ILE A 448 -27.71 2.96 17.94
C ILE A 448 -28.11 4.39 17.58
N GLY A 449 -27.20 5.35 17.69
CA GLY A 449 -27.45 6.74 17.31
C GLY A 449 -27.83 6.88 15.83
N ALA A 450 -27.11 6.21 14.94
CA ALA A 450 -27.40 6.19 13.51
C ALA A 450 -28.73 5.50 13.18
N ILE A 451 -29.09 4.41 13.88
CA ILE A 451 -30.39 3.75 13.75
C ILE A 451 -31.52 4.70 14.15
N ILE A 452 -31.39 5.40 15.29
CA ILE A 452 -32.41 6.35 15.75
C ILE A 452 -32.61 7.46 14.71
N LEU A 453 -31.51 8.07 14.24
CA LEU A 453 -31.57 9.09 13.19
C LEU A 453 -32.19 8.53 11.89
N TYR A 454 -31.89 7.30 11.52
CA TYR A 454 -32.41 6.66 10.29
C TYR A 454 -33.90 6.41 10.39
N LEU A 455 -34.38 5.97 11.55
CA LEU A 455 -35.80 5.76 11.79
C LEU A 455 -36.60 7.07 11.79
N ILE A 456 -36.00 8.19 12.22
CA ILE A 456 -36.65 9.51 12.29
C ILE A 456 -36.66 10.20 10.92
N PHE A 457 -35.50 10.26 10.24
CA PHE A 457 -35.31 11.11 9.06
C PHE A 457 -35.51 10.39 7.73
N CYS A 458 -35.63 9.06 7.71
CA CYS A 458 -35.76 8.28 6.48
C CYS A 458 -37.12 7.54 6.44
N PRO A 459 -38.20 8.21 5.97
CA PRO A 459 -39.52 7.60 5.89
C PRO A 459 -39.58 6.51 4.79
N ASN A 460 -38.86 6.72 3.69
CA ASN A 460 -38.82 5.80 2.55
C ASN A 460 -37.72 4.77 2.74
N LYS A 461 -38.00 3.74 3.54
CA LYS A 461 -37.06 2.64 3.79
C LYS A 461 -37.12 1.64 2.63
N PRO A 462 -35.98 1.06 2.21
CA PRO A 462 -35.99 0.00 1.20
C PRO A 462 -36.83 -1.17 1.70
N CYS A 463 -37.44 -1.90 0.76
CA CYS A 463 -38.19 -3.12 1.06
C CYS A 463 -37.33 -4.05 1.95
N ASN A 464 -37.90 -4.51 3.07
CA ASN A 464 -37.22 -5.34 4.08
C ASN A 464 -35.82 -4.82 4.47
N TRP A 465 -35.68 -3.51 4.72
CA TRP A 465 -34.41 -2.86 5.05
C TRP A 465 -33.62 -3.55 6.16
N PHE A 466 -34.28 -4.09 7.19
CA PHE A 466 -33.64 -4.78 8.30
C PHE A 466 -32.93 -6.07 7.85
N GLN A 467 -33.57 -6.84 6.97
CA GLN A 467 -33.02 -8.06 6.41
C GLN A 467 -31.82 -7.75 5.51
N LEU A 468 -31.91 -6.69 4.70
CA LEU A 468 -30.80 -6.19 3.91
C LEU A 468 -29.62 -5.79 4.79
N LEU A 469 -29.86 -4.96 5.82
CA LEU A 469 -28.83 -4.53 6.76
C LEU A 469 -28.16 -5.73 7.46
N LEU A 470 -28.94 -6.70 7.91
CA LEU A 470 -28.41 -7.91 8.55
C LEU A 470 -27.56 -8.73 7.57
N ALA A 471 -27.99 -8.85 6.30
CA ALA A 471 -27.20 -9.50 5.26
C ALA A 471 -25.84 -8.82 5.06
N GLN A 472 -25.84 -7.47 5.01
CA GLN A 472 -24.62 -6.67 4.87
C GLN A 472 -23.65 -6.89 6.05
N VAL A 473 -24.15 -6.78 7.29
CA VAL A 473 -23.33 -6.94 8.50
C VAL A 473 -22.74 -8.35 8.59
N LEU A 474 -23.55 -9.40 8.39
CA LEU A 474 -23.08 -10.78 8.51
C LEU A 474 -22.08 -11.15 7.41
N LEU A 475 -22.29 -10.66 6.19
CA LEU A 475 -21.34 -10.86 5.09
C LEU A 475 -20.01 -10.16 5.37
N SER A 476 -20.04 -8.93 5.91
CA SER A 476 -18.83 -8.23 6.35
C SER A 476 -18.10 -8.93 7.49
N VAL A 477 -18.80 -9.29 8.56
CA VAL A 477 -18.20 -9.97 9.71
C VAL A 477 -17.63 -11.33 9.32
N GLY A 478 -18.37 -12.09 8.50
CA GLY A 478 -17.93 -13.39 8.02
C GLY A 478 -16.63 -13.30 7.22
N TYR A 479 -16.55 -12.32 6.32
CA TYR A 479 -15.37 -12.06 5.51
C TYR A 479 -14.16 -11.66 6.36
N VAL A 480 -14.33 -10.66 7.24
CA VAL A 480 -13.22 -10.16 8.05
C VAL A 480 -12.72 -11.25 9.01
N ALA A 481 -13.62 -12.06 9.57
CA ALA A 481 -13.25 -13.22 10.37
C ALA A 481 -12.42 -14.25 9.57
N MET A 482 -12.80 -14.57 8.33
CA MET A 482 -11.99 -15.44 7.46
C MET A 482 -10.61 -14.85 7.19
N CYS A 483 -10.50 -13.54 6.94
CA CYS A 483 -9.21 -12.88 6.76
C CYS A 483 -8.32 -12.94 8.02
N LEU A 484 -8.89 -13.09 9.22
CA LEU A 484 -8.17 -13.12 10.50
C LEU A 484 -7.84 -14.54 10.98
N SER A 485 -7.99 -15.55 10.12
CA SER A 485 -7.86 -16.96 10.51
C SER A 485 -6.46 -17.36 10.96
N ASN A 486 -5.41 -16.60 10.66
CA ASN A 486 -4.05 -16.93 11.09
C ASN A 486 -3.86 -16.76 12.60
N CYS A 487 -4.60 -15.84 13.25
CA CYS A 487 -4.52 -15.65 14.70
C CYS A 487 -5.46 -16.57 15.48
N CYS A 488 -6.61 -16.92 14.91
CA CYS A 488 -7.51 -17.90 15.49
C CYS A 488 -8.06 -18.84 14.43
N ILE A 489 -7.65 -20.11 14.51
CA ILE A 489 -8.12 -21.15 13.60
C ILE A 489 -9.65 -21.31 13.62
N PHE A 490 -10.28 -21.04 14.76
CA PHE A 490 -11.75 -21.04 14.93
C PHE A 490 -12.47 -19.92 14.13
N MET A 491 -11.78 -18.82 13.78
CA MET A 491 -12.39 -17.75 13.00
C MET A 491 -12.75 -18.17 11.57
N LEU A 492 -12.06 -19.17 11.01
CA LEU A 492 -12.35 -19.67 9.68
C LEU A 492 -13.75 -20.30 9.57
N PRO A 493 -14.14 -21.32 10.39
CA PRO A 493 -15.48 -21.88 10.32
C PRO A 493 -16.57 -20.89 10.74
N VAL A 494 -16.31 -20.02 11.71
CA VAL A 494 -17.25 -18.95 12.10
C VAL A 494 -17.48 -17.96 10.97
N GLY A 495 -16.39 -17.54 10.33
CA GLY A 495 -16.43 -16.62 9.20
C GLY A 495 -17.22 -17.20 8.02
N LEU A 496 -17.00 -18.48 7.71
CA LEU A 496 -17.77 -19.19 6.68
C LEU A 496 -19.26 -19.27 7.00
N VAL A 497 -19.63 -19.60 8.24
CA VAL A 497 -21.04 -19.66 8.67
C VAL A 497 -21.71 -18.29 8.50
N PHE A 498 -21.07 -17.21 8.97
CA PHE A 498 -21.62 -15.87 8.82
C PHE A 498 -21.72 -15.42 7.36
N ALA A 499 -20.72 -15.72 6.53
CA ALA A 499 -20.75 -15.41 5.10
C ALA A 499 -21.90 -16.15 4.39
N ILE A 500 -22.10 -17.44 4.68
CA ILE A 500 -23.21 -18.24 4.11
C ILE A 500 -24.56 -17.67 4.54
N ILE A 501 -24.73 -17.35 5.83
CA ILE A 501 -25.98 -16.74 6.32
C ILE A 501 -26.23 -15.40 5.62
N GLY A 502 -25.19 -14.55 5.48
CA GLY A 502 -25.29 -13.28 4.75
C GLY A 502 -25.76 -13.46 3.30
N ILE A 503 -25.20 -14.44 2.58
CA ILE A 503 -25.61 -14.76 1.20
C ILE A 503 -27.07 -15.24 1.14
N VAL A 504 -27.49 -16.12 2.06
CA VAL A 504 -28.88 -16.60 2.12
C VAL A 504 -29.85 -15.45 2.41
N LEU A 505 -29.46 -14.50 3.27
CA LEU A 505 -30.25 -13.29 3.54
C LEU A 505 -30.37 -12.39 2.31
N PHE A 506 -29.32 -12.23 1.50
CA PHE A 506 -29.40 -11.51 0.22
C PHE A 506 -30.34 -12.20 -0.77
N ILE A 507 -30.30 -13.53 -0.88
CA ILE A 507 -31.18 -14.29 -1.78
C ILE A 507 -32.65 -14.18 -1.34
N THR A 508 -32.90 -14.30 -0.04
CA THR A 508 -34.25 -14.18 0.51
C THR A 508 -34.79 -12.75 0.39
N TRP A 509 -33.95 -11.74 0.59
CA TRP A 509 -34.29 -10.33 0.34
C TRP A 509 -34.62 -10.09 -1.13
N LYS A 510 -33.79 -10.60 -2.06
CA LYS A 510 -34.03 -10.53 -3.50
C LYS A 510 -35.41 -11.06 -3.86
N ASN A 511 -35.73 -12.27 -3.40
CA ASN A 511 -36.99 -12.93 -3.72
C ASN A 511 -38.19 -12.22 -3.07
N GLY A 512 -38.05 -11.75 -1.82
CA GLY A 512 -39.09 -11.04 -1.10
C GLY A 512 -39.42 -9.66 -1.70
N CYS A 513 -38.40 -8.96 -2.20
CA CYS A 513 -38.54 -7.62 -2.77
C CYS A 513 -38.59 -7.60 -4.29
N LYS A 514 -38.66 -8.78 -4.94
CA LYS A 514 -38.68 -8.95 -6.41
C LYS A 514 -37.55 -8.20 -7.13
N LYS A 515 -36.38 -8.16 -6.50
CA LYS A 515 -35.20 -7.47 -7.05
C LYS A 515 -34.48 -8.32 -8.07
N THR A 516 -33.87 -7.66 -9.05
CA THR A 516 -33.03 -8.32 -10.05
C THR A 516 -31.69 -8.74 -9.42
N TRP A 517 -31.01 -9.73 -10.01
CA TRP A 517 -29.64 -10.08 -9.60
C TRP A 517 -28.66 -8.91 -9.73
N CYS A 518 -28.97 -8.01 -10.67
CA CYS A 518 -28.23 -6.79 -10.92
C CYS A 518 -28.21 -5.86 -9.70
N GLU A 519 -29.40 -5.53 -9.18
CA GLU A 519 -29.54 -4.69 -7.99
C GLU A 519 -28.91 -5.33 -6.75
N VAL A 520 -29.05 -6.65 -6.59
CA VAL A 520 -28.40 -7.39 -5.49
C VAL A 520 -26.88 -7.31 -5.59
N SER A 521 -26.32 -7.46 -6.78
CA SER A 521 -24.86 -7.39 -6.99
C SER A 521 -24.31 -5.99 -6.71
N LYS A 522 -25.07 -4.94 -7.03
CA LYS A 522 -24.72 -3.55 -6.71
C LYS A 522 -24.67 -3.30 -5.21
N GLU A 523 -25.66 -3.80 -4.47
CA GLU A 523 -25.68 -3.73 -3.01
C GLU A 523 -24.50 -4.52 -2.40
N ALA A 524 -24.24 -5.74 -2.88
CA ALA A 524 -23.14 -6.56 -2.39
C ALA A 524 -21.76 -5.95 -2.68
N ALA A 525 -21.55 -5.42 -3.88
CA ALA A 525 -20.31 -4.72 -4.26
C ALA A 525 -20.06 -3.48 -3.39
N SER A 526 -21.12 -2.74 -3.07
CA SER A 526 -21.02 -1.60 -2.16
C SER A 526 -20.64 -2.01 -0.74
N VAL A 527 -21.09 -3.16 -0.22
CA VAL A 527 -20.66 -3.67 1.10
C VAL A 527 -19.16 -3.94 1.13
N LEU A 528 -18.66 -4.57 0.07
CA LEU A 528 -17.25 -4.90 -0.04
C LEU A 528 -16.38 -3.63 -0.03
N ASN A 529 -16.78 -2.62 -0.81
CA ASN A 529 -16.01 -1.38 -0.93
C ASN A 529 -16.17 -0.44 0.28
N ALA A 530 -17.39 -0.28 0.80
CA ALA A 530 -17.68 0.71 1.84
C ALA A 530 -17.45 0.19 3.26
N VAL A 531 -17.48 -1.13 3.49
CA VAL A 531 -17.37 -1.71 4.84
C VAL A 531 -16.13 -2.57 4.98
N ILE A 532 -15.97 -3.58 4.12
CA ILE A 532 -14.93 -4.61 4.30
C ILE A 532 -13.53 -4.01 4.09
N ILE A 533 -13.32 -3.24 3.01
CA ILE A 533 -12.02 -2.62 2.73
C ILE A 533 -11.58 -1.71 3.88
N PRO A 534 -12.38 -0.72 4.35
CA PRO A 534 -11.95 0.14 5.46
C PRO A 534 -11.65 -0.62 6.76
N VAL A 535 -12.44 -1.65 7.09
CA VAL A 535 -12.19 -2.48 8.29
C VAL A 535 -10.86 -3.22 8.16
N ILE A 536 -10.58 -3.83 7.01
CA ILE A 536 -9.30 -4.54 6.78
C ILE A 536 -8.13 -3.55 6.74
N SER A 537 -8.28 -2.40 6.09
CA SER A 537 -7.25 -1.34 6.09
C SER A 537 -6.92 -0.88 7.51
N TYR A 538 -7.94 -0.69 8.36
CA TYR A 538 -7.72 -0.34 9.78
C TYR A 538 -6.97 -1.44 10.55
N ILE A 539 -7.32 -2.71 10.32
CA ILE A 539 -6.61 -3.87 10.90
C ILE A 539 -5.15 -3.89 10.44
N LEU A 540 -4.88 -3.66 9.15
CA LEU A 540 -3.54 -3.64 8.60
C LEU A 540 -2.70 -2.45 9.09
N LEU A 541 -3.32 -1.35 9.51
CA LEU A 541 -2.60 -0.24 10.16
C LEU A 541 -2.16 -0.55 11.60
N THR A 542 -2.66 -1.64 12.19
CA THR A 542 -2.32 -2.06 13.55
C THR A 542 -1.21 -3.13 13.50
N PRO A 543 0.05 -2.83 13.88
CA PRO A 543 1.18 -3.74 13.71
C PRO A 543 0.99 -5.13 14.33
N LEU A 544 0.31 -5.19 15.48
CA LEU A 544 0.01 -6.45 16.18
C LEU A 544 -0.98 -7.35 15.45
N LEU A 545 -1.82 -6.79 14.57
CA LEU A 545 -2.83 -7.53 13.82
C LEU A 545 -2.41 -7.86 12.39
N GLN A 546 -1.30 -7.29 11.88
CA GLN A 546 -0.80 -7.56 10.53
C GLN A 546 -0.46 -9.05 10.34
N THR A 547 0.11 -9.70 11.37
CA THR A 547 0.44 -11.13 11.34
C THR A 547 -0.80 -12.03 11.38
N CYS A 548 -1.94 -11.50 11.83
CA CYS A 548 -3.22 -12.21 11.86
C CYS A 548 -3.89 -12.32 10.50
N VAL A 549 -3.49 -11.48 9.54
CA VAL A 549 -4.14 -11.43 8.22
C VAL A 549 -3.65 -12.60 7.37
N ASN A 550 -4.57 -13.48 6.99
CA ASN A 550 -4.34 -14.51 5.99
C ASN A 550 -4.33 -13.88 4.60
N THR A 551 -3.12 -13.65 4.08
CA THR A 551 -2.89 -13.00 2.79
C THR A 551 -3.53 -13.78 1.64
N THR A 552 -3.52 -15.13 1.68
CA THR A 552 -4.15 -15.97 0.66
C THR A 552 -5.65 -15.72 0.56
N ILE A 553 -6.35 -15.70 1.70
CA ILE A 553 -7.79 -15.43 1.77
C ILE A 553 -8.07 -13.99 1.31
N SER A 554 -7.29 -13.02 1.77
CA SER A 554 -7.40 -11.61 1.37
C SER A 554 -7.24 -11.41 -0.15
N THR A 555 -6.28 -12.09 -0.78
CA THR A 555 -6.07 -12.03 -2.23
C THR A 555 -7.23 -12.64 -3.00
N ILE A 556 -7.66 -13.87 -2.65
CA ILE A 556 -8.81 -14.54 -3.31
C ILE A 556 -10.03 -13.63 -3.27
N LEU A 557 -10.25 -13.01 -2.12
CA LEU A 557 -11.41 -12.18 -1.94
C LEU A 557 -11.29 -10.83 -2.65
N SER A 558 -10.12 -10.22 -2.71
CA SER A 558 -9.90 -9.02 -3.54
C SER A 558 -10.22 -9.28 -5.02
N THR A 559 -9.90 -10.48 -5.51
CA THR A 559 -10.28 -10.91 -6.87
C THR A 559 -11.81 -11.05 -7.01
N LEU A 560 -12.49 -11.65 -6.03
CA LEU A 560 -13.95 -11.76 -6.02
C LEU A 560 -14.64 -10.38 -6.00
N VAL A 561 -14.10 -9.41 -5.25
CA VAL A 561 -14.58 -8.03 -5.23
C VAL A 561 -14.46 -7.39 -6.61
N GLY A 562 -13.32 -7.57 -7.28
CA GLY A 562 -13.11 -7.07 -8.65
C GLY A 562 -14.13 -7.64 -9.63
N ILE A 563 -14.37 -8.95 -9.59
CA ILE A 563 -15.35 -9.63 -10.45
C ILE A 563 -16.77 -9.10 -10.19
N LEU A 564 -17.19 -8.98 -8.92
CA LEU A 564 -18.51 -8.45 -8.56
C LEU A 564 -18.68 -6.99 -8.97
N THR A 565 -17.63 -6.18 -8.85
CA THR A 565 -17.67 -4.77 -9.23
C THR A 565 -17.79 -4.61 -10.75
N ILE A 566 -17.02 -5.38 -11.53
CA ILE A 566 -17.14 -5.40 -13.00
C ILE A 566 -18.53 -5.87 -13.42
N TYR A 567 -19.06 -6.91 -12.79
CA TYR A 567 -20.40 -7.40 -13.06
C TYR A 567 -21.47 -6.33 -12.76
N ALA A 568 -21.35 -5.63 -11.63
CA ALA A 568 -22.27 -4.55 -11.26
C ALA A 568 -22.21 -3.34 -12.21
N ILE A 569 -21.03 -3.01 -12.76
CA ILE A 569 -20.87 -1.92 -13.74
C ILE A 569 -21.51 -2.30 -15.09
N ASN A 570 -21.25 -3.51 -15.60
CA ASN A 570 -21.81 -4.01 -16.86
C ASN A 570 -23.33 -4.22 -16.83
N CYS A 571 -23.90 -4.14 -15.64
CA CYS A 571 -25.30 -4.26 -15.37
C CYS A 571 -26.09 -2.98 -15.71
N LYS A 572 -25.39 -1.86 -15.95
CA LYS A 572 -25.99 -0.56 -16.28
C LYS A 572 -26.24 -0.36 -17.79
N THR A 573 -25.71 -1.26 -18.62
CA THR A 573 -25.74 -1.15 -20.08
C THR A 573 -26.72 -2.12 -20.75
N LYS A 574 -27.57 -2.79 -19.97
CA LYS A 574 -28.66 -3.67 -20.41
C LYS A 574 -29.89 -3.42 -19.55
#